data_AF-A0A957K4V0-F1
#
_entry.id   AF-A0A957K4V0-F1
#
_cell.length_a   1.000
_cell.length_b   1.000
_cell.length_c   1.000
_cell.angle_alpha   90.00
_cell.angle_beta   90.00
_cell.angle_gamma   90.00
#
_symmetry.space_group_name_H-M   'P 1'
#
loop_
_entity.id
_entity.type
_entity.pdbx_description
1 polymer ?
#
loop_
_entity_poly.entity_id
_entity_poly.type
_entity_poly.pdbx_seq_one_letter_code
_entity_poly.pdbx_strand_id
1 'polypeptide(L)'
;RVYGSELDGRFTHKDKLIRHILQTEALTPAHTLMIGDREHDILGAKANNLLAAGVTWGYGSPEELTAAGANTLLHKPTDLIQLLD
;
A
#
# COMPACT_ATOMS: atom_id res chain seq x y z
N ARG A 1 2.32 -3.85 14.76
CA ARG A 1 1.87 -5.27 14.64
C ARG A 1 2.20 -5.76 13.23
N VAL A 2 2.30 -7.07 13.02
CA VAL A 2 2.52 -7.65 11.69
C VAL A 2 1.24 -8.35 11.25
N TYR A 3 0.81 -8.08 10.03
CA TYR A 3 -0.37 -8.65 9.40
C TYR A 3 0.04 -9.29 8.07
N GLY A 4 -0.54 -10.44 7.75
CA GLY A 4 -0.22 -11.17 6.52
C GLY A 4 -1.32 -12.15 6.14
N SER A 5 -1.07 -12.92 5.08
CA SER A 5 -1.92 -14.04 4.72
C SER A 5 -1.87 -15.12 5.79
N GLU A 6 -3.03 -15.64 6.18
CA GLU A 6 -3.14 -16.78 7.07
C GLU A 6 -2.94 -18.09 6.30
N LEU A 7 -2.58 -19.18 7.01
CA LEU A 7 -2.37 -20.50 6.39
C LEU A 7 -3.63 -21.08 5.72
N ASP A 8 -4.81 -20.61 6.13
CA ASP A 8 -6.09 -20.99 5.53
C ASP A 8 -6.51 -20.08 4.37
N GLY A 9 -5.61 -19.22 3.89
CA GLY A 9 -5.82 -18.36 2.74
C GLY A 9 -6.63 -17.10 3.03
N ARG A 10 -7.09 -16.87 4.27
CA ARG A 10 -7.61 -15.54 4.65
C ARG A 10 -6.51 -14.48 4.44
N PHE A 11 -6.95 -13.29 4.05
CA PHE A 11 -6.08 -12.14 3.81
C PHE A 11 -5.04 -12.28 2.68
N THR A 12 -5.25 -13.25 1.77
CA THR A 12 -4.44 -13.35 0.54
C THR A 12 -4.64 -12.14 -0.38
N HIS A 13 -5.86 -11.60 -0.45
CA HIS A 13 -6.14 -10.40 -1.23
C HIS A 13 -5.91 -9.13 -0.42
N LYS A 14 -5.11 -8.21 -0.98
CA LYS A 14 -4.67 -6.98 -0.30
C LYS A 14 -5.83 -6.06 0.07
N ASP A 15 -6.90 -6.01 -0.72
CA ASP A 15 -8.10 -5.22 -0.40
C ASP A 15 -8.72 -5.66 0.94
N LYS A 16 -8.85 -6.98 1.16
CA LYS A 16 -9.42 -7.54 2.40
C LYS A 16 -8.48 -7.38 3.58
N LEU A 17 -7.18 -7.60 3.38
CA LEU A 17 -6.17 -7.45 4.43
C LEU A 17 -6.07 -5.99 4.90
N ILE A 18 -5.99 -5.04 3.97
CA ILE A 18 -5.91 -3.60 4.29
C ILE A 18 -7.17 -3.15 5.04
N ARG A 19 -8.37 -3.55 4.58
CA ARG A 19 -9.62 -3.26 5.30
C ARG A 19 -9.60 -3.76 6.74
N HIS A 20 -9.14 -4.99 6.94
CA HIS A 20 -9.03 -5.58 8.26
C HIS A 20 -8.06 -4.81 9.16
N ILE A 21 -6.91 -4.38 8.64
CA ILE A 21 -5.92 -3.59 9.39
C ILE A 21 -6.52 -2.23 9.80
N LEU A 22 -7.14 -1.51 8.86
CA LEU A 22 -7.78 -0.22 9.14
C LEU A 22 -8.81 -0.32 10.28
N GLN A 23 -9.64 -1.36 10.25
CA GLN A 23 -10.66 -1.59 11.29
C GLN A 23 -10.03 -2.00 12.63
N THR A 24 -9.06 -2.91 12.61
CA THR A 24 -8.44 -3.47 13.82
C THR A 24 -7.61 -2.43 14.57
N GLU A 25 -6.92 -1.56 13.84
CA GLU A 25 -6.08 -0.50 14.40
C GLU A 25 -6.80 0.85 14.48
N ALA A 26 -8.09 0.90 14.14
CA ALA A 26 -8.93 2.11 14.13
C ALA A 26 -8.29 3.30 13.36
N LEU A 27 -7.71 3.00 12.20
CA LEU A 27 -7.02 4.00 11.36
C LEU A 27 -8.00 4.70 10.42
N THR A 28 -7.86 6.02 10.31
CA THR A 28 -8.60 6.83 9.34
C THR A 28 -7.92 6.74 7.97
N PRO A 29 -8.60 6.27 6.90
CA PRO A 29 -7.99 6.10 5.57
C PRO A 29 -7.37 7.38 5.02
N ALA A 30 -8.01 8.54 5.24
CA ALA A 30 -7.52 9.84 4.78
C ALA A 30 -6.17 10.25 5.39
N HIS A 31 -5.78 9.68 6.53
CA HIS A 31 -4.50 9.91 7.20
C HIS A 31 -3.59 8.67 7.17
N THR A 32 -3.89 7.71 6.29
CA THR A 32 -3.13 6.46 6.17
C THR A 32 -2.55 6.33 4.76
N LEU A 33 -1.26 6.02 4.69
CA LEU A 33 -0.55 5.80 3.43
C LEU A 33 -0.21 4.31 3.29
N MET A 34 -0.60 3.71 2.16
CA MET A 34 -0.07 2.42 1.73
C MET A 34 1.23 2.64 0.96
N ILE A 35 2.28 1.92 1.31
CA ILE A 35 3.55 1.91 0.58
C ILE A 35 3.75 0.50 0.01
N GLY A 36 4.00 0.39 -1.29
CA GLY A 36 4.13 -0.90 -1.95
C GLY A 36 4.86 -0.84 -3.28
N ASP A 37 5.37 -1.98 -3.74
CA ASP A 37 6.23 -2.08 -4.93
C ASP A 37 5.54 -2.76 -6.12
N ARG A 38 4.27 -3.17 -5.97
CA ARG A 38 3.49 -3.85 -7.00
C ARG A 38 2.12 -3.23 -7.18
N GLU A 39 1.52 -3.39 -8.35
CA GLU A 39 0.17 -2.88 -8.64
C GLU A 39 -0.88 -3.35 -7.63
N HIS A 40 -0.77 -4.59 -7.13
CA HIS A 40 -1.70 -5.14 -6.13
C HIS A 40 -1.77 -4.29 -4.85
N ASP A 41 -0.68 -3.61 -4.51
CA ASP A 41 -0.54 -2.80 -3.31
C ASP A 41 -1.32 -1.50 -3.49
N ILE A 42 -1.12 -0.89 -4.65
CA ILE A 42 -1.78 0.33 -5.07
C ILE A 42 -3.28 0.09 -5.24
N LEU A 43 -3.67 -0.97 -5.93
CA LEU A 43 -5.07 -1.34 -6.12
C LEU A 43 -5.75 -1.67 -4.77
N GLY A 44 -5.05 -2.37 -3.87
CA GLY A 44 -5.54 -2.64 -2.52
C GLY A 44 -5.75 -1.38 -1.68
N ALA A 45 -4.88 -0.39 -1.83
CA ALA A 45 -5.03 0.93 -1.21
C ALA A 45 -6.25 1.68 -1.77
N LYS A 46 -6.39 1.74 -3.10
CA LYS A 46 -7.53 2.41 -3.77
C LYS A 46 -8.86 1.79 -3.41
N ALA A 47 -8.94 0.46 -3.35
CA ALA A 47 -10.14 -0.27 -2.94
C ALA A 47 -10.59 0.06 -1.50
N ASN A 48 -9.71 0.66 -0.69
CA ASN A 48 -9.98 1.08 0.69
C ASN A 48 -9.88 2.60 0.89
N ASN A 49 -9.78 3.38 -0.19
CA ASN A 49 -9.68 4.84 -0.16
C ASN A 49 -8.45 5.37 0.60
N LEU A 50 -7.34 4.63 0.60
CA LEU A 50 -6.05 5.14 1.08
C LEU A 50 -5.31 5.92 0.00
N LEU A 51 -4.42 6.81 0.44
CA LEU A 51 -3.30 7.25 -0.39
C LEU A 51 -2.35 6.07 -0.62
N ALA A 52 -1.71 6.05 -1.80
CA ALA A 52 -0.78 5.00 -2.19
C ALA A 52 0.52 5.59 -2.72
N ALA A 53 1.66 5.20 -2.15
CA ALA A 53 2.99 5.50 -2.67
C ALA A 53 3.59 4.22 -3.28
N GLY A 54 3.95 4.30 -4.56
CA GLY A 54 4.68 3.25 -5.25
C GLY A 54 6.18 3.39 -5.02
N VAL A 55 6.88 2.29 -4.72
CA VAL A 55 8.35 2.31 -4.60
C VAL A 55 9.00 1.62 -5.79
N THR A 56 9.98 2.26 -6.43
CA THR A 56 10.59 1.76 -7.67
C THR A 56 11.89 0.97 -7.43
N TRP A 57 12.17 0.61 -6.18
CA TRP A 57 13.31 -0.23 -5.80
C TRP A 57 12.91 -1.67 -5.44
N GLY A 58 11.67 -2.07 -5.75
CA GLY A 58 11.18 -3.44 -5.63
C GLY A 58 10.99 -4.10 -6.99
N TYR A 59 9.92 -4.86 -7.15
CA TYR A 59 9.66 -5.70 -8.33
C TYR A 59 8.88 -5.00 -9.45
N GLY A 60 7.93 -4.11 -9.12
CA GLY A 60 7.08 -3.45 -10.11
C GLY A 60 7.78 -2.27 -10.78
N SER A 61 7.40 -1.99 -12.03
CA SER A 61 7.94 -0.85 -12.78
C SER A 61 7.22 0.46 -12.41
N PRO A 62 7.85 1.63 -12.64
CA PRO A 62 7.17 2.92 -12.51
C PRO A 62 5.86 3.00 -13.30
N GLU A 63 5.82 2.41 -14.50
CA GLU A 63 4.64 2.35 -15.36
C GLU A 63 3.52 1.49 -14.76
N GLU A 64 3.85 0.30 -14.23
CA GLU A 64 2.90 -0.57 -13.50
C GLU A 64 2.25 0.20 -12.34
N LEU A 65 3.08 0.84 -11.51
CA LEU A 65 2.62 1.57 -10.33
C LEU A 65 1.78 2.79 -10.68
N THR A 66 2.17 3.52 -11.73
CA THR A 66 1.42 4.69 -12.22
C THR A 66 0.08 4.27 -12.81
N ALA A 67 0.06 3.21 -13.63
CA ALA A 67 -1.17 2.68 -14.23
C ALA A 67 -2.16 2.16 -13.18
N ALA A 68 -1.66 1.59 -12.08
CA ALA A 68 -2.48 1.19 -10.94
C ALA A 68 -3.02 2.37 -10.10
N GLY A 69 -2.52 3.60 -10.36
CA GLY A 69 -3.01 4.84 -9.76
C GLY A 69 -2.23 5.32 -8.53
N ALA A 70 -0.94 4.98 -8.41
CA ALA A 70 -0.11 5.49 -7.31
C ALA A 70 -0.18 7.03 -7.24
N ASN A 71 -0.32 7.57 -6.03
CA ASN A 71 -0.36 9.02 -5.79
C ASN A 71 1.02 9.66 -5.96
N THR A 72 2.07 8.92 -5.64
CA THR A 72 3.46 9.34 -5.79
C THR A 72 4.34 8.11 -6.02
N LEU A 73 5.49 8.33 -6.65
CA LEU A 73 6.53 7.33 -6.80
C LEU A 73 7.76 7.75 -6.00
N LEU A 74 8.35 6.80 -5.31
CA LEU A 74 9.58 6.96 -4.54
C LEU A 74 10.68 6.12 -5.19
N HIS A 75 11.89 6.66 -5.29
CA HIS A 75 12.98 6.05 -6.05
C HIS A 75 14.08 5.44 -5.19
N LYS A 76 14.18 5.85 -3.93
CA LYS A 76 15.05 5.22 -2.91
C LYS A 76 14.40 5.27 -1.53
N PRO A 77 14.76 4.36 -0.60
CA PRO A 77 14.18 4.33 0.74
C PRO A 77 14.23 5.67 1.50
N THR A 78 15.27 6.48 1.27
CA THR A 78 15.39 7.81 1.90
C THR A 78 14.33 8.82 1.45
N ASP A 79 13.65 8.58 0.31
CA ASP A 79 12.58 9.47 -0.15
C ASP A 79 11.35 9.41 0.77
N LEU A 80 11.20 8.34 1.56
CA LEU A 80 10.16 8.24 2.60
C LEU A 80 10.26 9.35 3.65
N ILE A 81 11.47 9.86 3.90
CA ILE A 81 11.70 10.93 4.87
C ILE A 81 10.97 12.21 4.44
N GLN A 82 10.78 12.42 3.14
CA GLN A 82 10.07 13.58 2.60
C GLN A 82 8.55 13.53 2.88
N LEU A 83 8.03 12.39 3.32
CA LEU A 83 6.62 12.17 3.65
C LEU A 83 6.34 12.26 5.16
N LEU A 84 7.38 12.49 5.97
CA LEU A 84 7.27 12.65 7.40
C LEU A 84 7.38 14.15 7.72
N ASP A 85 6.39 14.69 8.43
CA ASP A 85 6.46 16.00 9.06
C ASP A 85 7.32 15.96 10.33
#